data_AF-A0A9P7H1I9-F1
#
_entry.id   AF-A0A9P7H1I9-F1
#
_cell.length_a   1.000
_cell.length_b   1.000
_cell.length_c   1.000
_cell.angle_alpha   90.00
_cell.angle_beta   90.00
_cell.angle_gamma   90.00
#
_symmetry.space_group_name_H-M   'P 1'
#
loop_
_entity.id
_entity.type
_entity.pdbx_description
1 polymer ?
#
loop_
_entity_poly.entity_id
_entity_poly.type
_entity_poly.pdbx_seq_one_letter_code
_entity_poly.pdbx_strand_id
1 'polypeptide(L)'
;MPPRLPTPSTVSAIVRSVIRPFSTTAPAAAPREFTPPAGAHNHRLANLNNSSHSKNTSNNRTGSRGGGTTRGDAAARLLDRYKSRANSYSMEKSQQMDFLKNQKMSNDFLKQMPRRWQAGDVYSPHDLSPIEMQKWRKKSVRNNDVIDALGINPLDMYKNFSLIEHFTSSSGMISHSNLTRLRPVNQRKVAKMVRRVQGMGIYPSVHAHPEMLREQFFQRQN
;
A
#
# COMPACT_ATOMS: atom_id res chain seq x y z
N MET A 1 -51.17 -8.78 38.08
CA MET A 1 -51.05 -7.92 36.88
C MET A 1 -52.23 -6.95 36.86
N PRO A 2 -52.02 -5.64 37.00
CA PRO A 2 -53.07 -4.65 36.77
C PRO A 2 -53.13 -4.20 35.28
N PRO A 3 -54.31 -3.75 34.79
CA PRO A 3 -54.60 -3.56 33.36
C PRO A 3 -54.07 -2.24 32.76
N ARG A 4 -53.88 -2.29 31.43
CA ARG A 4 -53.40 -1.21 30.55
C ARG A 4 -54.52 -0.22 30.20
N LEU A 5 -54.20 1.07 30.21
CA LEU A 5 -55.03 2.14 29.64
C LEU A 5 -54.41 2.66 28.33
N PRO A 6 -55.20 2.96 27.28
CA PRO A 6 -54.69 3.47 26.00
C PRO A 6 -55.01 4.96 25.73
N THR A 7 -54.12 5.62 24.95
CA THR A 7 -54.27 6.85 24.11
C THR A 7 -54.31 8.22 24.85
N PRO A 8 -53.82 9.35 24.27
CA PRO A 8 -54.13 9.85 22.93
C PRO A 8 -52.97 10.24 22.00
N SER A 9 -53.32 10.22 20.71
CA SER A 9 -52.65 10.74 19.53
C SER A 9 -52.41 12.26 19.59
N THR A 10 -51.25 12.71 19.10
CA THR A 10 -51.08 14.08 18.59
C THR A 10 -50.45 14.07 17.20
N VAL A 11 -51.09 14.84 16.34
CA VAL A 11 -50.87 14.98 14.91
C VAL A 11 -50.04 16.24 14.66
N SER A 12 -49.08 16.13 13.74
CA SER A 12 -48.54 17.16 12.84
C SER A 12 -47.95 18.45 13.43
N ALA A 13 -46.66 18.68 13.14
CA ALA A 13 -46.16 20.01 12.79
C ALA A 13 -44.96 19.88 11.84
N ILE A 14 -45.24 20.12 10.56
CA ILE A 14 -44.28 20.31 9.47
C ILE A 14 -43.53 21.62 9.74
N VAL A 15 -42.21 21.56 9.97
CA VAL A 15 -41.37 22.76 10.04
C VAL A 15 -40.42 22.77 8.84
N ARG A 16 -40.63 23.79 8.01
CA ARG A 16 -39.94 24.16 6.77
C ARG A 16 -38.42 24.01 6.83
N SER A 17 -37.87 23.18 5.93
CA SER A 17 -36.47 23.23 5.54
C SER A 17 -36.21 24.47 4.66
N VAL A 18 -35.29 25.33 5.09
CA VAL A 18 -34.73 26.40 4.25
C VAL A 18 -33.76 25.75 3.26
N ILE A 19 -34.21 25.58 2.01
CA ILE A 19 -33.40 25.13 0.89
C ILE A 19 -32.55 26.33 0.44
N ARG A 20 -31.23 26.27 0.64
CA ARG A 20 -30.28 27.16 -0.04
C ARG A 20 -29.96 26.54 -1.40
N PRO A 21 -30.13 27.24 -2.54
CA PRO A 21 -29.74 26.71 -3.83
C PRO A 21 -28.21 26.76 -3.97
N PHE A 22 -27.60 25.60 -4.21
CA PHE A 22 -26.20 25.46 -4.59
C PHE A 22 -26.05 25.92 -6.04
N SER A 23 -25.13 26.86 -6.27
CA SER A 23 -24.83 27.39 -7.60
C SER A 23 -24.37 26.28 -8.56
N THR A 24 -25.08 26.20 -9.67
CA THR A 24 -24.72 25.48 -10.89
C THR A 24 -23.58 26.22 -11.60
N THR A 25 -22.43 25.57 -11.82
CA THR A 25 -21.72 25.53 -13.13
C THR A 25 -20.50 24.59 -13.08
N ALA A 26 -20.66 23.38 -13.62
CA ALA A 26 -19.62 22.69 -14.39
C ALA A 26 -20.29 21.52 -15.16
N PRO A 27 -20.11 21.40 -16.49
CA PRO A 27 -20.70 20.30 -17.24
C PRO A 27 -20.05 18.97 -16.85
N ALA A 28 -20.91 17.98 -16.60
CA ALA A 28 -20.54 16.60 -16.32
C ALA A 28 -19.82 15.98 -17.51
N ALA A 29 -18.59 15.49 -17.30
CA ALA A 29 -17.98 14.50 -18.18
C ALA A 29 -18.62 13.13 -17.89
N ALA A 30 -19.17 12.50 -18.93
CA ALA A 30 -19.78 11.18 -18.84
C ALA A 30 -18.82 10.12 -18.27
N PRO A 31 -19.32 9.10 -17.54
CA PRO A 31 -18.49 8.02 -17.04
C PRO A 31 -17.94 7.20 -18.21
N ARG A 32 -16.62 7.18 -18.38
CA ARG A 32 -15.95 6.20 -19.25
C ARG A 32 -15.91 4.87 -18.53
N GLU A 33 -16.45 3.83 -19.16
CA GLU A 33 -16.29 2.44 -18.73
C GLU A 33 -14.80 2.12 -18.59
N PHE A 34 -14.44 1.57 -17.43
CA PHE A 34 -13.08 1.17 -17.11
C PHE A 34 -12.84 -0.24 -17.66
N THR A 35 -12.40 -0.34 -18.91
CA THR A 35 -11.73 -1.54 -19.42
C THR A 35 -10.28 -1.52 -18.93
N PRO A 36 -9.81 -2.50 -18.14
CA PRO A 36 -8.41 -2.53 -17.71
C PRO A 36 -7.53 -2.82 -18.94
N PRO A 37 -6.50 -2.01 -19.24
CA PRO A 37 -5.53 -2.37 -20.25
C PRO A 37 -4.71 -3.55 -19.72
N ALA A 38 -4.79 -4.67 -20.41
CA ALA A 38 -3.88 -5.79 -20.25
C ALA A 38 -2.43 -5.29 -20.48
N GLY A 39 -1.60 -5.43 -19.44
CA GLY A 39 -0.15 -5.52 -19.51
C GLY A 39 0.61 -4.38 -20.21
N ALA A 40 0.95 -3.31 -19.48
CA ALA A 40 2.10 -2.46 -19.85
C ALA A 40 2.53 -1.52 -18.71
N HIS A 41 3.00 -2.06 -17.58
CA HIS A 41 3.69 -1.26 -16.57
C HIS A 41 4.95 -1.95 -16.11
N ASN A 42 5.96 -1.90 -16.97
CA ASN A 42 7.38 -1.81 -16.67
C ASN A 42 8.04 -1.30 -17.98
N HIS A 43 9.23 -0.69 -17.93
CA HIS A 43 9.95 -0.10 -19.07
C HIS A 43 9.65 1.37 -19.43
N ARG A 44 9.72 2.30 -18.45
CA ARG A 44 10.12 3.70 -18.76
C ARG A 44 11.58 4.01 -18.40
N LEU A 45 12.23 3.14 -17.63
CA LEU A 45 13.66 3.28 -17.28
C LEU A 45 14.60 2.65 -18.33
N ALA A 46 14.09 1.82 -19.25
CA ALA A 46 14.91 1.16 -20.26
C ALA A 46 15.20 2.02 -21.51
N ASN A 47 14.58 3.20 -21.64
CA ASN A 47 14.63 3.99 -22.87
C ASN A 47 15.67 5.12 -22.87
N LEU A 48 16.53 5.20 -21.84
CA LEU A 48 17.58 6.22 -21.74
C LEU A 48 18.86 5.87 -22.51
N ASN A 49 19.01 4.63 -23.01
CA ASN A 49 20.20 4.20 -23.75
C ASN A 49 20.11 4.43 -25.27
N ASN A 50 19.03 5.04 -25.77
CA ASN A 50 18.80 5.23 -27.21
C ASN A 50 18.83 6.71 -27.66
N SER A 51 19.41 7.61 -26.87
CA SER A 51 19.56 9.03 -27.23
C SER A 51 20.91 9.36 -27.87
N SER A 52 21.59 8.37 -28.45
CA SER A 52 22.66 8.60 -29.42
C SER A 52 22.08 8.45 -30.83
N HIS A 53 22.21 9.49 -31.64
CA HIS A 53 21.96 9.51 -33.10
C HIS A 53 20.53 9.81 -33.61
N SER A 54 19.87 10.86 -33.11
CA SER A 54 18.93 11.60 -33.96
C SER A 54 19.69 12.70 -34.72
N LYS A 55 20.17 12.37 -35.92
CA LYS A 55 20.52 13.37 -36.94
C LYS A 55 19.20 13.98 -37.43
N ASN A 56 18.80 15.06 -36.79
CA ASN A 56 17.69 15.88 -37.25
C ASN A 56 18.16 16.63 -38.51
N THR A 57 18.02 16.01 -39.68
CA THR A 57 18.10 16.69 -40.98
C THR A 57 16.78 17.41 -41.19
N SER A 58 16.60 18.57 -40.56
CA SER A 58 15.50 19.49 -40.89
C SER A 58 15.90 20.34 -42.10
N ASN A 59 15.53 19.87 -43.28
CA ASN A 59 15.48 20.70 -44.50
C ASN A 59 14.34 21.70 -44.38
N ASN A 60 14.58 22.86 -43.76
CA ASN A 60 13.72 24.04 -43.93
C ASN A 60 14.32 24.97 -44.98
N ARG A 61 13.91 24.74 -46.23
CA ARG A 61 13.99 25.71 -47.32
C ARG A 61 12.84 26.71 -47.16
N THR A 62 13.07 27.80 -46.44
CA THR A 62 12.29 29.03 -46.60
C THR A 62 13.22 30.20 -46.30
N GLY A 63 13.43 31.04 -47.32
CA GLY A 63 14.48 32.04 -47.34
C GLY A 63 14.32 33.15 -46.32
N SER A 64 15.46 33.59 -45.80
CA SER A 64 15.67 34.99 -45.40
C SER A 64 17.17 35.29 -45.47
N ARG A 65 17.50 36.11 -46.48
CA ARG A 65 18.51 37.18 -46.54
C ARG A 65 19.89 36.96 -45.91
N GLY A 66 20.91 37.19 -46.73
CA GLY A 66 22.33 37.09 -46.44
C GLY A 66 22.76 37.70 -45.10
N GLY A 67 23.53 36.91 -44.35
CA GLY A 67 24.43 37.34 -43.31
C GLY A 67 25.73 36.61 -43.52
N GLY A 68 26.81 37.33 -43.84
CA GLY A 68 28.13 36.74 -44.02
C GLY A 68 28.52 35.94 -42.77
N THR A 69 29.01 34.72 -42.94
CA THR A 69 29.56 33.94 -41.84
C THR A 69 30.87 34.61 -41.40
N THR A 70 30.78 35.51 -40.43
CA THR A 70 31.93 36.16 -39.82
C THR A 70 32.80 35.09 -39.15
N ARG A 71 34.13 35.18 -39.29
CA ARG A 71 35.10 34.38 -38.52
C ARG A 71 34.77 34.52 -37.03
N GLY A 72 34.16 33.48 -36.44
CA GLY A 72 33.69 33.49 -35.05
C GLY A 72 32.27 32.92 -34.84
N ASP A 73 31.42 32.90 -35.86
CA ASP A 73 30.01 32.47 -35.73
C ASP A 73 29.88 30.95 -35.46
N ALA A 74 30.77 30.13 -36.05
CA ALA A 74 30.83 28.69 -35.75
C ALA A 74 31.21 28.39 -34.29
N ALA A 75 32.11 29.21 -33.70
CA ALA A 75 32.50 29.08 -32.30
C ALA A 75 31.39 29.52 -31.34
N ALA A 76 30.66 30.59 -31.69
CA ALA A 76 29.50 31.06 -30.93
C ALA A 76 28.39 30.00 -30.85
N ARG A 77 28.05 29.33 -31.96
CA ARG A 77 27.03 28.25 -31.98
C ARG A 77 27.42 27.02 -31.17
N LEU A 78 28.72 26.72 -31.07
CA LEU A 78 29.22 25.59 -30.28
C LEU A 78 29.09 25.89 -28.77
N LEU A 79 29.41 27.12 -28.35
CA LEU A 79 29.21 27.58 -26.98
C LEU A 79 27.73 27.58 -26.57
N ASP A 80 26.83 27.99 -27.47
CA ASP A 80 25.40 28.01 -27.20
C ASP A 80 24.80 26.59 -27.07
N ARG A 81 25.31 25.63 -27.86
CA ARG A 81 25.00 24.20 -27.72
C ARG A 81 25.50 23.62 -26.39
N TYR A 82 26.69 24.02 -25.95
CA TYR A 82 27.24 23.57 -24.67
C TYR A 82 26.43 24.11 -23.49
N LYS A 83 26.08 25.40 -23.52
CA LYS A 83 25.24 26.04 -22.50
C LYS A 83 23.83 25.45 -22.45
N SER A 84 23.18 25.28 -23.60
CA SER A 84 21.84 24.65 -23.67
C SER A 84 21.85 23.19 -23.19
N ARG A 85 22.90 22.42 -23.49
CA ARG A 85 23.06 21.03 -22.99
C ARG A 85 23.38 20.95 -21.49
N ALA A 86 24.18 21.89 -20.97
CA ALA A 86 24.44 21.99 -19.54
C ALA A 86 23.16 22.38 -18.77
N ASN A 87 22.36 23.29 -19.33
CA ASN A 87 21.06 23.69 -18.80
C ASN A 87 20.01 22.58 -18.89
N SER A 88 19.98 21.82 -19.98
CA SER A 88 19.05 20.69 -20.11
C SER A 88 19.40 19.59 -19.12
N TYR A 89 20.68 19.28 -18.92
CA TYR A 89 21.13 18.30 -17.93
C TYR A 89 20.81 18.74 -16.49
N SER A 90 21.04 20.01 -16.14
CA SER A 90 20.71 20.52 -14.81
C SER A 90 19.20 20.53 -14.56
N MET A 91 18.40 20.86 -15.58
CA MET A 91 16.93 20.83 -15.53
C MET A 91 16.37 19.41 -15.46
N GLU A 92 16.90 18.47 -16.23
CA GLU A 92 16.53 17.04 -16.16
C GLU A 92 16.87 16.48 -14.78
N LYS A 93 18.04 16.82 -14.24
CA LYS A 93 18.44 16.41 -12.89
C LYS A 93 17.53 17.00 -11.81
N SER A 94 17.15 18.28 -11.91
CA SER A 94 16.21 18.88 -10.94
C SER A 94 14.83 18.23 -11.03
N GLN A 95 14.31 17.98 -12.24
CA GLN A 95 13.05 17.29 -12.45
C GLN A 95 13.07 15.87 -11.88
N GLN A 96 14.17 15.14 -12.05
CA GLN A 96 14.33 13.80 -11.49
C GLN A 96 14.35 13.84 -9.96
N MET A 97 15.05 14.81 -9.37
CA MET A 97 15.07 15.02 -7.92
C MET A 97 13.69 15.40 -7.36
N ASP A 98 12.95 16.28 -8.05
CA ASP A 98 11.61 16.69 -7.67
C ASP A 98 10.61 15.52 -7.75
N PHE A 99 10.74 14.67 -8.78
CA PHE A 99 9.95 13.45 -8.89
C PHE A 99 10.18 12.51 -7.69
N LEU A 100 11.44 12.26 -7.33
CA LEU A 100 11.78 11.43 -6.16
C LEU A 100 11.28 12.04 -4.85
N LYS A 101 11.38 13.37 -4.71
CA LYS A 101 10.85 14.09 -3.55
C LYS A 101 9.34 13.95 -3.45
N ASN A 102 8.62 14.14 -4.55
CA ASN A 102 7.16 14.00 -4.59
C ASN A 102 6.73 12.55 -4.29
N GLN A 103 7.45 11.57 -4.82
CA GLN A 103 7.20 10.16 -4.52
C GLN A 103 7.40 9.87 -3.02
N LYS A 104 8.48 10.39 -2.41
CA LYS A 104 8.72 10.25 -0.97
C LYS A 104 7.60 10.91 -0.15
N MET A 105 7.26 12.16 -0.45
CA MET A 105 6.19 12.90 0.23
C MET A 105 4.85 12.15 0.14
N SER A 106 4.50 11.65 -1.04
CA SER A 106 3.29 10.85 -1.25
C SER A 106 3.28 9.59 -0.38
N ASN A 107 4.39 8.84 -0.33
CA ASN A 107 4.52 7.66 0.52
C ASN A 107 4.41 8.00 2.01
N ASP A 108 4.97 9.13 2.44
CA ASP A 108 4.92 9.57 3.83
C ASP A 108 3.49 9.94 4.25
N PHE A 109 2.70 10.60 3.38
CA PHE A 109 1.27 10.84 3.62
C PHE A 109 0.47 9.54 3.68
N LEU A 110 0.76 8.56 2.82
CA LEU A 110 0.08 7.25 2.86
C LEU A 110 0.35 6.49 4.16
N LYS A 111 1.56 6.56 4.71
CA LYS A 111 1.91 5.95 6.01
C LYS A 111 1.21 6.64 7.18
N GLN A 112 0.94 7.94 7.07
CA GLN A 112 0.19 8.68 8.09
C GLN A 112 -1.28 8.28 8.14
N MET A 113 -1.84 7.74 7.05
CA MET A 113 -3.22 7.26 6.99
C MET A 113 -3.36 5.88 7.65
N PRO A 114 -3.99 5.77 8.84
CA PRO A 114 -4.03 4.51 9.58
C PRO A 114 -5.16 3.57 9.15
N ARG A 115 -6.21 4.12 8.52
CA ARG A 115 -7.36 3.36 8.03
C ARG A 115 -7.17 2.98 6.56
N ARG A 116 -7.40 1.70 6.25
CA ARG A 116 -7.44 1.19 4.87
C ARG A 116 -8.89 1.12 4.40
N TRP A 117 -9.32 2.13 3.65
CA TRP A 117 -10.66 2.20 3.08
C TRP A 117 -10.94 1.04 2.13
N GLN A 118 -12.11 0.41 2.28
CA GLN A 118 -12.61 -0.60 1.36
C GLN A 118 -13.73 -0.01 0.50
N ALA A 119 -13.95 -0.58 -0.68
CA ALA A 119 -15.10 -0.23 -1.51
C ALA A 119 -16.40 -0.57 -0.75
N GLY A 120 -17.34 0.37 -0.71
CA GLY A 120 -18.59 0.24 0.05
C GLY A 120 -18.55 0.80 1.48
N ASP A 121 -17.37 1.17 1.99
CA ASP A 121 -17.27 1.90 3.26
C ASP A 121 -17.88 3.31 3.11
N VAL A 122 -18.89 3.61 3.93
CA VAL A 122 -19.44 4.97 4.04
C VAL A 122 -18.53 5.81 4.94
N TYR A 123 -18.25 7.03 4.52
CA TYR A 123 -17.47 8.00 5.29
C TYR A 123 -18.26 9.28 5.53
N SER A 124 -17.96 9.94 6.64
CA SER A 124 -18.36 11.29 6.99
C SER A 124 -17.14 12.21 6.97
N PRO A 125 -17.32 13.54 6.86
CA PRO A 125 -16.19 14.48 6.99
C PRO A 125 -15.41 14.32 8.31
N HIS A 126 -16.09 13.86 9.38
CA HIS A 126 -15.47 13.64 10.68
C HIS A 126 -14.48 12.46 10.66
N ASP A 127 -14.68 11.47 9.80
CA ASP A 127 -13.79 10.31 9.66
C ASP A 127 -12.39 10.69 9.15
N LEU A 128 -12.21 11.86 8.54
CA LEU A 128 -10.90 12.35 8.09
C LEU A 128 -10.19 13.20 9.15
N SER A 129 -10.82 13.39 10.31
CA SER A 129 -10.25 14.17 11.42
C SER A 129 -9.04 13.45 12.05
N PRO A 130 -8.01 14.20 12.51
CA PRO A 130 -6.88 13.62 13.24
C PRO A 130 -7.30 12.77 14.46
N ILE A 131 -8.43 13.11 15.10
CA ILE A 131 -8.96 12.41 16.27
C ILE A 131 -9.42 10.99 15.89
N GLU A 132 -10.19 10.84 14.81
CA GLU A 132 -10.66 9.55 14.31
C GLU A 132 -9.49 8.72 13.75
N MET A 133 -8.57 9.37 13.04
CA MET A 133 -7.33 8.72 12.61
C MET A 133 -6.57 8.12 13.81
N GLN A 134 -6.46 8.84 14.92
CA GLN A 134 -5.80 8.34 16.13
C GLN A 134 -6.52 7.14 16.76
N LYS A 135 -7.85 7.06 16.67
CA LYS A 135 -8.60 5.88 17.12
C LYS A 135 -8.25 4.65 16.28
N TRP A 136 -8.16 4.77 14.96
CA TRP A 136 -7.77 3.64 14.10
C TRP A 136 -6.30 3.25 14.20
N ARG A 137 -5.42 4.14 14.67
CA ARG A 137 -4.03 3.75 15.00
C ARG A 137 -3.97 2.71 16.12
N LYS A 138 -4.97 2.71 17.01
CA LYS A 138 -5.09 1.68 18.05
C LYS A 138 -5.61 0.40 17.40
N LYS A 139 -4.70 -0.52 17.09
CA LYS A 139 -5.07 -1.86 16.62
C LYS A 139 -5.90 -2.57 17.70
N SER A 140 -7.20 -2.67 17.48
CA SER A 140 -8.04 -3.57 18.28
C SER A 140 -7.63 -5.00 17.92
N VAL A 141 -6.99 -5.68 18.86
CA VAL A 141 -6.59 -7.08 18.67
C VAL A 141 -7.84 -7.93 18.73
N ARG A 142 -8.11 -8.71 17.67
CA ARG A 142 -9.22 -9.67 17.67
C ARG A 142 -8.92 -10.74 18.73
N ASN A 143 -9.80 -10.86 19.73
CA ASN A 143 -9.68 -11.86 20.79
C ASN A 143 -10.29 -13.21 20.40
N ASN A 144 -10.40 -13.50 19.10
CA ASN A 144 -10.98 -14.74 18.62
C ASN A 144 -9.89 -15.80 18.61
N ASP A 145 -10.11 -16.89 19.34
CA ASP A 145 -9.20 -18.03 19.38
C ASP A 145 -9.19 -18.72 18.00
N VAL A 146 -8.02 -18.76 17.35
CA VAL A 146 -7.83 -19.33 16.02
C VAL A 146 -8.10 -20.85 16.01
N ILE A 147 -7.79 -21.55 17.10
CA ILE A 147 -7.98 -23.00 17.21
C ILE A 147 -9.47 -23.33 17.26
N ASP A 148 -10.24 -22.56 18.03
CA ASP A 148 -11.70 -22.73 18.10
C ASP A 148 -12.37 -22.30 16.79
N ALA A 149 -11.89 -21.21 16.17
CA ALA A 149 -12.42 -20.74 14.88
C ALA A 149 -12.21 -21.75 13.74
N LEU A 150 -11.09 -22.49 13.77
CA LEU A 150 -10.79 -23.55 12.80
C LEU A 150 -11.37 -24.91 13.21
N GLY A 151 -11.84 -25.07 14.45
CA GLY A 151 -12.41 -26.33 14.95
C GLY A 151 -11.42 -27.51 15.02
N ILE A 152 -10.12 -27.23 15.10
CA ILE A 152 -9.07 -28.26 15.08
C ILE A 152 -8.61 -28.63 16.49
N ASN A 153 -8.17 -29.88 16.68
CA ASN A 153 -7.52 -30.31 17.92
C ASN A 153 -5.99 -30.24 17.78
N PRO A 154 -5.29 -29.38 18.54
CA PRO A 154 -3.83 -29.26 18.44
C PRO A 154 -3.09 -30.58 18.71
N LEU A 155 -3.59 -31.43 19.59
CA LEU A 155 -2.90 -32.67 19.96
C LEU A 155 -2.76 -33.66 18.80
N ASP A 156 -3.68 -33.61 17.83
CA ASP A 156 -3.72 -34.50 16.68
C ASP A 156 -2.88 -33.94 15.52
N MET A 157 -2.67 -32.62 15.51
CA MET A 157 -1.92 -31.87 14.48
C MET A 157 -0.41 -31.81 14.73
N TYR A 158 0.12 -32.71 15.54
CA TYR A 158 1.53 -32.74 15.93
C TYR A 158 2.51 -32.97 14.76
N LYS A 159 2.02 -33.46 13.62
CA LYS A 159 2.81 -33.65 12.39
C LYS A 159 2.89 -32.39 11.53
N ASN A 160 2.08 -31.37 11.81
CA ASN A 160 2.04 -30.13 11.03
C ASN A 160 3.05 -29.12 11.59
N PHE A 161 4.23 -29.04 10.97
CA PHE A 161 5.31 -28.15 11.42
C PHE A 161 4.96 -26.67 11.29
N SER A 162 4.20 -26.28 10.27
CA SER A 162 3.76 -24.89 10.09
C SER A 162 2.84 -24.42 11.21
N LEU A 163 1.97 -25.31 11.70
CA LEU A 163 1.10 -25.01 12.83
C LEU A 163 1.92 -24.86 14.13
N ILE A 164 2.93 -25.70 14.33
CA ILE A 164 3.85 -25.61 15.47
C ILE A 164 4.61 -24.29 15.42
N GLU A 165 5.19 -23.95 14.27
CA GLU A 165 5.97 -22.73 14.09
C GLU A 165 5.18 -21.49 14.50
N HIS A 166 3.92 -21.39 14.10
CA HIS A 166 3.04 -20.27 14.41
C HIS A 166 2.92 -19.99 15.93
N PHE A 167 3.01 -21.02 16.77
CA PHE A 167 2.91 -20.91 18.23
C PHE A 167 4.25 -20.98 18.96
N THR A 168 5.36 -21.05 18.23
CA THR A 168 6.71 -21.00 18.79
C THR A 168 7.44 -19.73 18.37
N SER A 169 8.40 -19.31 19.18
CA SER A 169 9.35 -18.25 18.82
C SER A 169 10.37 -18.77 17.81
N SER A 170 11.10 -17.87 17.16
CA SER A 170 12.25 -18.22 16.30
C SER A 170 13.29 -19.08 17.02
N SER A 171 13.35 -19.00 18.35
CA SER A 171 14.23 -19.80 19.21
C SER A 171 13.64 -21.15 19.66
N GLY A 172 12.48 -21.56 19.14
CA GLY A 172 11.82 -22.82 19.51
C GLY A 172 11.06 -22.80 20.84
N MET A 173 11.05 -21.67 21.55
CA MET A 173 10.27 -21.51 22.80
C MET A 173 8.77 -21.39 22.52
N ILE A 174 7.92 -21.91 23.41
CA ILE A 174 6.46 -21.77 23.29
C ILE A 174 6.05 -20.32 23.57
N SER A 175 5.33 -19.71 22.62
CA SER A 175 4.84 -18.34 22.75
C SER A 175 3.83 -18.19 23.89
N HIS A 176 3.95 -17.11 24.66
CA HIS A 176 3.04 -16.80 25.76
C HIS A 176 1.61 -16.51 25.26
N SER A 177 0.59 -16.74 26.11
CA SER A 177 -0.83 -16.51 25.77
C SER A 177 -1.13 -15.07 25.33
N ASN A 178 -0.37 -14.09 25.84
CA ASN A 178 -0.48 -12.69 25.41
C ASN A 178 -0.05 -12.48 23.94
N LEU A 179 0.79 -13.35 23.40
CA LEU A 179 1.20 -13.30 21.99
C LEU A 179 0.26 -14.15 21.13
N THR A 180 -0.03 -15.38 21.56
CA THR A 180 -0.86 -16.33 20.79
C THR A 180 -2.36 -15.99 20.82
N ARG A 181 -2.82 -15.27 21.85
CA ARG A 181 -4.22 -14.88 22.06
C ARG A 181 -5.20 -16.06 22.08
N LEU A 182 -4.71 -17.24 22.42
CA LEU A 182 -5.53 -18.43 22.60
C LEU A 182 -6.22 -18.41 23.96
N ARG A 183 -7.35 -19.09 24.04
CA ARG A 183 -8.02 -19.37 25.31
C ARG A 183 -7.10 -20.24 26.18
N PRO A 184 -7.07 -20.09 27.52
CA PRO A 184 -6.14 -20.84 28.38
C PRO A 184 -6.20 -22.37 28.21
N VAL A 185 -7.38 -22.91 27.89
CA VAL A 185 -7.56 -24.35 27.61
C VAL A 185 -6.81 -24.76 26.35
N ASN A 186 -6.97 -24.01 25.25
CA ASN A 186 -6.32 -24.30 23.99
C ASN A 186 -4.83 -24.00 24.03
N GLN A 187 -4.41 -22.94 24.73
CA GLN A 187 -3.00 -22.67 25.00
C GLN A 187 -2.31 -23.87 25.65
N ARG A 188 -2.96 -24.54 26.62
CA ARG A 188 -2.41 -25.78 27.22
C ARG A 188 -2.32 -26.93 26.23
N LYS A 189 -3.33 -27.11 25.35
CA LYS A 189 -3.33 -28.14 24.30
C LYS A 189 -2.20 -27.91 23.29
N VAL A 190 -2.05 -26.68 22.81
CA VAL A 190 -0.95 -26.26 21.91
C VAL A 190 0.39 -26.48 22.59
N ALA A 191 0.57 -26.01 23.83
CA ALA A 191 1.82 -26.21 24.57
C ALA A 191 2.14 -27.71 24.78
N LYS A 192 1.11 -28.54 25.00
CA LYS A 192 1.27 -29.99 25.12
C LYS A 192 1.65 -30.64 23.79
N MET A 193 1.07 -30.19 22.68
CA MET A 193 1.47 -30.60 21.33
C MET A 193 2.95 -30.25 21.08
N VAL A 194 3.38 -29.00 21.30
CA VAL A 194 4.77 -28.57 21.06
C VAL A 194 5.76 -29.42 21.88
N ARG A 195 5.52 -29.56 23.19
CA ARG A 195 6.38 -30.39 24.06
C ARG A 195 6.44 -31.85 23.64
N ARG A 196 5.32 -32.40 23.14
CA ARG A 196 5.28 -33.77 22.62
C ARG A 196 6.19 -33.92 21.41
N VAL A 197 6.09 -33.01 20.43
CA VAL A 197 6.86 -33.12 19.18
C VAL A 197 8.36 -32.90 19.42
N GLN A 198 8.70 -31.97 20.31
CA GLN A 198 10.09 -31.77 20.76
C GLN A 198 10.61 -33.01 21.50
N GLY A 199 9.82 -33.58 22.41
CA GLY A 199 10.19 -34.80 23.14
C GLY A 199 10.30 -36.05 22.26
N MET A 200 9.56 -36.10 21.14
CA MET A 200 9.69 -37.15 20.13
C MET A 200 10.88 -36.95 19.19
N GLY A 201 11.56 -35.80 19.25
CA GLY A 201 12.69 -35.48 18.37
C GLY A 201 12.33 -35.13 16.92
N ILE A 202 11.05 -34.86 16.64
CA ILE A 202 10.59 -34.54 15.28
C ILE A 202 10.74 -33.03 14.99
N TYR A 203 10.65 -32.18 16.01
CA TYR A 203 10.77 -30.72 15.87
C TYR A 203 11.91 -30.18 16.75
N PRO A 204 12.76 -29.26 16.24
CA PRO A 204 13.88 -28.74 17.03
C PRO A 204 13.45 -27.92 18.24
N SER A 205 14.25 -27.94 19.30
CA SER A 205 13.97 -27.18 20.54
C SER A 205 14.53 -25.75 20.53
N VAL A 206 15.56 -25.49 19.72
CA VAL A 206 16.37 -24.25 19.80
C VAL A 206 16.17 -23.32 18.60
N HIS A 207 15.58 -23.81 17.52
CA HIS A 207 15.30 -23.05 16.30
C HIS A 207 14.03 -23.56 15.62
N ALA A 208 13.52 -22.84 14.62
CA ALA A 208 12.41 -23.30 13.79
C ALA A 208 12.79 -24.53 12.96
N HIS A 209 11.81 -25.24 12.39
CA HIS A 209 12.07 -26.41 11.57
C HIS A 209 12.93 -26.05 10.34
N PRO A 210 13.98 -26.82 10.01
CA PRO A 210 14.95 -26.45 8.96
C PRO A 210 14.30 -26.23 7.59
N GLU A 211 13.28 -27.01 7.22
CA GLU A 211 12.55 -26.80 5.95
C GLU A 211 11.86 -25.43 5.87
N MET A 212 11.44 -24.86 7.00
CA MET A 212 10.81 -23.53 7.04
C MET A 212 11.85 -22.41 6.96
N LEU A 213 13.02 -22.63 7.55
CA LEU A 213 14.17 -21.72 7.42
C LEU A 213 14.77 -21.75 6.02
N ARG A 214 14.62 -22.86 5.28
CA ARG A 214 15.18 -23.03 3.93
C ARG A 214 14.77 -21.90 3.00
N GLU A 215 13.52 -21.44 3.05
CA GLU A 215 13.01 -20.36 2.21
C GLU A 215 13.61 -18.99 2.55
N GLN A 216 14.03 -18.78 3.80
CA GLN A 216 14.62 -17.53 4.26
C GLN A 216 16.09 -17.42 3.84
N PHE A 217 16.85 -18.52 3.94
CA PHE A 217 18.29 -18.55 3.66
C PHE A 217 18.62 -18.85 2.19
N PHE A 218 17.91 -19.79 1.57
CA PHE A 218 18.14 -20.17 0.19
C PHE A 218 17.07 -19.54 -0.68
N GLN A 219 17.36 -18.33 -1.17
CA GLN A 219 16.57 -17.72 -2.24
C GLN A 219 16.52 -18.72 -3.39
N ARG A 220 15.30 -19.17 -3.71
CA ARG A 220 15.03 -20.09 -4.80
C ARG A 220 15.52 -19.40 -6.09
N GLN A 221 16.70 -19.78 -6.56
CA GLN A 221 17.20 -19.41 -7.88
C GLN A 221 16.33 -20.18 -8.88
N ASN A 222 15.20 -19.59 -9.23
CA ASN A 222 14.35 -20.02 -10.32
C ASN A 222 14.55 -19.07 -11.50
#